data_AF-A0A8C4U4R1-F1
#
_entry.id   AF-A0A8C4U4R1-F1
#
_cell.length_a   1.000
_cell.length_b   1.000
_cell.length_c   1.000
_cell.angle_alpha   90.00
_cell.angle_beta   90.00
_cell.angle_gamma   90.00
#
_symmetry.space_group_name_H-M   'P 1'
#
loop_
_entity.id
_entity.type
_entity.pdbx_description
1 polymer ?
#
loop_
_entity_poly.entity_id
_entity_poly.type
_entity_poly.pdbx_seq_one_letter_code
_entity_poly.pdbx_strand_id
1 'polypeptide(L)' 'LLFVTSQIVKGLYLGNIHDSEDRESLLRNGVTHILSVHSSARPVLELKPFPR' A
#
# COMPACT_ATOMS: atom_id res chain seq x y z
N LEU A 1 -2.46 10.05 16.43
CA LEU A 1 -1.25 10.45 15.68
C LEU A 1 -1.55 10.15 14.23
N LEU A 2 -1.74 11.16 13.37
CA LEU A 2 -2.15 10.95 11.99
C LEU A 2 -0.99 10.31 11.23
N PHE A 3 -1.16 9.06 10.79
CA PHE A 3 -0.29 8.46 9.79
C PHE A 3 -0.67 9.11 8.45
N VAL A 4 0.30 9.73 7.79
CA VAL A 4 0.09 10.49 6.54
C VAL A 4 1.05 9.96 5.49
N THR A 5 0.52 9.18 4.55
CA THR A 5 1.20 8.87 3.29
C THR A 5 1.59 10.14 2.55
N SER A 6 2.87 10.26 2.19
CA SER A 6 3.38 11.39 1.42
C SER A 6 3.39 11.05 -0.07
N GLN A 7 2.70 11.85 -0.88
CA GLN A 7 2.81 11.74 -2.34
C GLN A 7 4.16 12.34 -2.78
N ILE A 8 5.04 11.50 -3.32
CA ILE A 8 6.39 11.92 -3.73
C ILE A 8 6.36 12.41 -5.18
N VAL A 9 5.66 11.66 -6.03
CA VAL A 9 5.32 12.07 -7.40
C VAL A 9 3.90 11.58 -7.72
N LYS A 10 3.31 12.05 -8.83
CA LYS A 10 1.96 11.65 -9.24
C LYS A 10 1.87 10.12 -9.32
N GLY A 11 0.98 9.53 -8.51
CA GLY A 11 0.76 8.08 -8.46
C GLY A 11 1.78 7.28 -7.64
N LEU A 12 2.76 7.94 -6.99
CA LEU A 12 3.72 7.29 -6.10
C LEU A 12 3.67 7.90 -4.70
N TYR A 13 3.48 7.04 -3.72
CA TYR A 13 3.35 7.40 -2.31
C TYR A 13 4.42 6.67 -1.49
N LEU A 14 4.91 7.34 -0.45
CA LEU A 14 5.76 6.75 0.57
C LEU A 14 5.07 6.86 1.93
N GLY A 15 4.97 5.74 2.63
CA GLY A 15 4.33 5.63 3.93
C GLY A 15 4.95 4.52 4.76
N ASN A 16 4.46 4.37 5.99
CA ASN A 16 4.81 3.28 6.89
C ASN A 16 3.81 2.10 6.75
N ILE A 17 4.03 1.04 7.53
CA ILE A 17 3.20 -0.17 7.47
C ILE A 17 1.70 0.08 7.75
N HIS A 18 1.36 0.99 8.68
CA HIS A 18 -0.03 1.31 8.98
C HIS A 18 -0.71 2.05 7.83
N ASP A 19 0.03 2.88 7.07
CA ASP A 19 -0.53 3.55 5.88
C ASP A 19 -0.91 2.52 4.80
N SER A 20 -0.18 1.40 4.74
CA SER A 20 -0.46 0.31 3.80
C SER A 20 -1.70 -0.53 4.17
N GLU A 21 -2.22 -0.37 5.39
CA GLU A 21 -3.39 -1.06 5.91
C GLU A 21 -4.65 -0.16 5.92
N ASP A 22 -4.49 1.16 5.77
CA ASP A 22 -5.61 2.11 5.66
C ASP A 22 -6.28 2.02 4.28
N ARG A 23 -7.24 1.10 4.18
CA ARG A 23 -8.00 0.84 2.96
C ARG A 23 -8.72 2.09 2.42
N GLU A 24 -9.22 2.97 3.29
CA GLU A 24 -9.91 4.16 2.81
C GLU A 24 -8.94 5.15 2.18
N SER A 25 -7.78 5.36 2.80
CA SER A 25 -6.72 6.22 2.24
C SER A 25 -6.22 5.70 0.90
N LEU A 26 -5.99 4.39 0.80
CA LEU A 26 -5.55 3.75 -0.44
C LEU A 26 -6.59 3.92 -1.55
N LEU A 27 -7.87 3.69 -1.27
CA LEU A 27 -8.97 3.87 -2.23
C LEU A 27 -9.10 5.34 -2.67
N ARG A 28 -9.08 6.28 -1.71
CA ARG A 28 -9.16 7.73 -2.01
C ARG A 28 -8.01 8.20 -2.90
N ASN A 29 -6.82 7.62 -2.73
CA ASN A 29 -5.62 7.97 -3.50
C ASN A 29 -5.45 7.14 -4.78
N GLY A 30 -6.36 6.20 -5.08
CA GLY A 30 -6.26 5.35 -6.26
C GLY A 30 -5.05 4.40 -6.24
N VAL A 31 -4.56 4.05 -5.06
CA VAL A 31 -3.44 3.11 -4.91
C VAL A 31 -3.92 1.70 -5.22
N THR A 32 -3.29 1.07 -6.21
CA THR A 32 -3.63 -0.30 -6.66
C THR A 32 -2.55 -1.34 -6.36
N HIS A 33 -1.32 -0.87 -6.07
CA HIS A 33 -0.16 -1.71 -5.81
C HIS A 33 0.59 -1.18 -4.59
N ILE A 34 1.07 -2.09 -3.75
CA ILE A 34 1.88 -1.77 -2.56
C ILE A 34 3.16 -2.58 -2.65
N LEU A 35 4.31 -1.91 -2.54
CA LEU A 35 5.62 -2.53 -2.42
C LEU A 35 6.14 -2.35 -0.99
N SER A 36 6.12 -3.42 -0.20
CA SER A 36 6.62 -3.40 1.18
C SER A 36 8.09 -3.80 1.23
N VAL A 37 8.96 -2.88 1.69
CA VAL A 37 10.39 -3.14 1.89
C VAL A 37 10.69 -3.12 3.39
N HIS A 38 10.79 -4.30 4.02
CA HIS A 38 11.25 -4.47 5.40
C HIS A 38 11.90 -5.84 5.57
N SER A 39 12.65 -6.04 6.66
CA SER A 39 13.41 -7.26 6.96
C SER A 39 12.57 -8.55 7.11
N SER A 40 11.24 -8.43 7.12
CA SER A 40 10.28 -9.52 7.31
C SER A 40 9.06 -9.42 6.38
N ALA A 41 9.24 -8.82 5.20
CA ALA A 41 8.17 -8.54 4.26
C ALA A 41 7.33 -9.77 3.92
N ARG A 42 6.03 -9.68 4.21
CA ARG A 42 5.00 -10.64 3.77
C ARG A 42 4.11 -9.95 2.75
N PRO A 43 3.57 -10.70 1.77
CA PRO A 43 2.57 -10.14 0.85
C PRO A 43 1.40 -9.56 1.65
N VAL A 44 1.10 -8.28 1.44
CA VAL A 44 -0.05 -7.59 2.07
C VAL A 44 -1.35 -7.90 1.31
N LEU A 45 -1.26 -8.21 0.02
CA LEU A 45 -2.39 -8.57 -0.83
C LEU A 45 -2.19 -9.95 -1.43
N GLU A 46 -3.10 -10.87 -1.08
CA GLU A 46 -3.18 -12.19 -1.70
C GLU A 46 -3.82 -12.03 -3.09
N LEU A 47 -3.02 -12.14 -4.14
CA LEU A 47 -3.54 -12.25 -5.50
C LEU A 47 -4.21 -13.63 -5.62
N LYS A 48 -5.54 -13.68 -5.70
CA LYS A 48 -6.22 -14.92 -6.08
C LYS A 48 -5.68 -15.35 -7.45
N PRO A 49 -5.06 -16.54 -7.57
CA PRO A 49 -4.58 -17.00 -8.87
C PRO A 49 -5.78 -17.12 -9.82
N PHE A 50 -5.60 -16.66 -11.06
CA PHE A 50 -6.56 -16.91 -12.12
C PHE A 50 -6.76 -18.42 -12.28
N PRO A 51 -8.01 -18.92 -12.37
CA PRO A 51 -8.24 -20.33 -12.66
C PRO A 51 -7.65 -20.65 -14.05
N ARG A 52 -6.84 -21.72 -14.09
CA ARG A 52 -6.31 -22.29 -15.35
C ARG A 52 -7.41 -22.98 -16.14
#